data_AF-A0A4P1RXR5-F1
#
_entry.id   AF-A0A4P1RXR5-F1
#
_cell.length_a   1.000
_cell.length_b   1.000
_cell.length_c   1.000
_cell.angle_alpha   90.00
_cell.angle_beta   90.00
_cell.angle_gamma   90.00
#
_symmetry.space_group_name_H-M   'P 1'
#
loop_
_entity.id
_entity.type
_entity.pdbx_description
1 polymer ?
#
loop_
_entity_poly.entity_id
_entity_poly.type
_entity_poly.pdbx_seq_one_letter_code
_entity_poly.pdbx_strand_id
1 'polypeptide(L)' 'MIYATIIVATIIFNLFCGIFRVRQTKLGWKLFYIHIPIPFIAWMRISSGVSWKFIPVLVVVALGSQVIGGKLPSLKG' A
#
# COMPACT_ATOMS: atom_id res chain seq x y z
N MET A 1 17.95 -9.38 -0.09
CA MET A 1 17.47 -8.66 1.10
C MET A 1 16.60 -7.45 0.74
N ILE A 2 17.07 -6.53 -0.11
CA ILE A 2 16.35 -5.29 -0.45
C ILE A 2 14.92 -5.49 -1.02
N TYR A 3 14.72 -6.50 -1.88
CA TYR A 3 13.39 -6.82 -2.44
C TYR A 3 12.36 -7.17 -1.36
N ALA A 4 12.76 -8.01 -0.39
CA ALA A 4 11.90 -8.42 0.71
C ALA A 4 11.57 -7.22 1.61
N THR A 5 12.54 -6.35 1.88
CA THR A 5 12.32 -5.11 2.64
C THR A 5 11.26 -4.23 1.98
N ILE A 6 11.34 -4.01 0.66
CA ILE A 6 10.36 -3.19 -0.06
C ILE A 6 8.99 -3.87 -0.08
N ILE A 7 8.92 -5.19 -0.25
CA ILE A 7 7.65 -5.94 -0.17
C ILE A 7 7.01 -5.76 1.20
N VAL A 8 7.76 -5.99 2.28
CA VAL A 8 7.23 -5.87 3.65
C VAL A 8 6.79 -4.44 3.93
N ALA A 9 7.58 -3.44 3.55
CA ALA A 9 7.21 -2.03 3.69
C ALA A 9 5.95 -1.69 2.87
N THR A 10 5.82 -2.24 1.65
CA THR A 10 4.63 -2.09 0.81
C THR A 10 3.40 -2.67 1.51
N ILE A 11 3.50 -3.89 2.05
CA ILE A 11 2.41 -4.55 2.77
C ILE A 11 1.98 -3.72 3.98
N ILE A 12 2.91 -3.36 4.86
CA ILE A 12 2.59 -2.63 6.10
C ILE A 12 1.92 -1.29 5.77
N PHE A 13 2.49 -0.53 4.85
CA PHE A 13 1.98 0.81 4.53
C PHE A 13 0.61 0.75 3.84
N ASN A 14 0.40 -0.18 2.89
CA ASN A 14 -0.88 -0.33 2.21
C ASN A 14 -1.96 -0.94 3.12
N LEU A 15 -1.59 -1.86 4.00
CA LEU A 15 -2.51 -2.40 5.01
C LEU A 15 -3.01 -1.28 5.91
N PHE A 16 -2.10 -0.45 6.41
CA PHE A 16 -2.44 0.75 7.20
C PHE A 16 -3.38 1.65 6.40
N CYS A 17 -3.00 2.06 5.18
CA CYS A 17 -3.84 2.91 4.34
C CYS A 17 -5.22 2.30 4.07
N GLY A 18 -5.31 0.98 3.86
CA GLY A 18 -6.57 0.26 3.69
C GLY A 18 -7.49 0.38 4.90
N ILE A 19 -6.94 0.18 6.11
CA ILE A 19 -7.67 0.30 7.38
C ILE A 19 -8.21 1.72 7.58
N PHE A 20 -7.37 2.74 7.34
CA PHE A 20 -7.80 4.13 7.54
C PHE A 20 -8.76 4.58 6.45
N ARG A 21 -8.57 4.17 5.20
CA ARG A 21 -9.44 4.54 4.07
C ARG A 21 -10.91 4.22 4.33
N VAL A 22 -11.22 3.04 4.88
CA VAL A 22 -12.61 2.64 5.13
C VAL A 22 -13.24 3.37 6.31
N ARG A 23 -12.44 3.93 7.22
CA ARG A 23 -12.92 4.75 8.35
C ARG A 23 -13.23 6.20 7.95
N GLN A 24 -12.79 6.63 6.77
CA GLN A 24 -13.04 7.99 6.31
C GLN A 24 -14.41 8.12 5.65
N THR A 25 -15.13 9.18 5.98
CA THR A 25 -16.40 9.53 5.33
C THR A 25 -16.20 10.46 4.14
N LYS A 26 -15.19 11.33 4.19
CA LYS A 26 -14.91 12.33 3.14
C LYS A 26 -14.12 11.71 1.98
N LEU A 27 -14.56 12.00 0.75
CA LEU A 27 -13.91 11.52 -0.48
C LEU A 27 -12.44 11.93 -0.57
N GLY A 28 -12.09 13.18 -0.21
CA GLY A 28 -10.71 13.66 -0.25
C GLY A 28 -9.75 12.79 0.57
N TRP A 29 -10.16 12.41 1.79
CA TRP A 29 -9.36 11.51 2.62
C TRP A 29 -9.30 10.09 2.05
N LYS A 30 -10.40 9.57 1.49
CA LYS A 30 -10.38 8.27 0.80
C LYS A 30 -9.38 8.25 -0.36
N LEU A 31 -9.38 9.30 -1.18
CA LEU A 31 -8.46 9.46 -2.29
C LEU A 31 -7.01 9.61 -1.81
N PHE A 32 -6.78 10.36 -0.73
CA PHE A 32 -5.46 10.48 -0.11
C PHE A 32 -4.88 9.10 0.26
N TYR A 33 -5.66 8.26 0.95
CA TYR A 33 -5.21 6.91 1.33
C TYR A 33 -5.02 5.93 0.15
N ILE A 34 -5.59 6.23 -1.03
CA ILE A 34 -5.37 5.46 -2.26
C ILE A 34 -4.10 5.94 -2.98
N HIS A 35 -3.85 7.25 -2.99
CA HIS A 35 -2.77 7.83 -3.76
C HIS A 35 -1.46 7.86 -2.98
N ILE A 36 -1.45 8.06 -1.65
CA ILE A 36 -0.22 8.13 -0.85
C ILE A 36 0.69 6.87 -0.91
N PRO A 37 0.18 5.63 -1.08
CA PRO A 37 1.04 4.45 -1.22
C PRO A 37 1.86 4.47 -2.51
N ILE A 38 1.34 5.00 -3.62
CA ILE A 38 2.02 5.02 -4.91
C ILE A 38 3.36 5.80 -4.86
N PRO A 39 3.41 7.09 -4.43
CA PRO A 39 4.65 7.84 -4.31
C PRO A 39 5.57 7.25 -3.23
N PHE A 40 5.03 6.69 -2.15
CA PHE A 40 5.83 6.02 -1.13
C PHE A 40 6.58 4.79 -1.68
N ILE A 41 5.86 3.89 -2.38
CA ILE A 41 6.46 2.70 -3.00
C ILE A 41 7.42 3.11 -4.11
N ALA A 42 7.05 4.10 -4.94
CA ALA A 42 7.90 4.60 -6.01
C ALA A 42 9.21 5.16 -5.46
N TRP A 43 9.14 5.97 -4.41
CA TRP A 43 10.32 6.52 -3.74
C TRP A 43 11.24 5.42 -3.20
N MET A 44 10.72 4.46 -2.42
CA MET A 44 11.53 3.34 -1.90
C MET A 44 12.19 2.53 -3.01
N ARG A 45 11.44 2.27 -4.09
CA ARG A 45 11.90 1.46 -5.21
C ARG A 45 13.02 2.16 -5.98
N ILE A 46 12.88 3.47 -6.23
CA ILE A 46 13.87 4.27 -6.97
C ILE A 46 15.12 4.47 -6.11
N SER A 47 14.97 4.84 -4.83
CA SER A 47 16.11 5.06 -3.93
C SER A 47 16.93 3.80 -3.67
N SER A 48 16.32 2.63 -3.79
CA SER A 48 16.97 1.32 -3.63
C SER A 48 17.58 0.76 -4.92
N GLY A 49 17.49 1.47 -6.05
CA GLY A 49 18.02 1.00 -7.34
C GLY A 49 17.30 -0.24 -7.90
N VAL A 50 16.09 -0.54 -7.44
CA VAL A 50 15.35 -1.74 -7.87
C VAL A 50 14.81 -1.56 -9.30
N SER A 51 15.00 -2.60 -10.10
CA SER A 51 14.59 -2.59 -11.51
C SER A 51 13.08 -2.32 -11.67
N TRP A 52 12.73 -1.60 -12.73
CA TRP A 52 11.33 -1.31 -13.09
C TRP A 52 10.53 -2.57 -13.44
N LYS A 53 11.22 -3.66 -13.80
CA LYS A 53 10.61 -4.98 -13.99
C LYS A 53 9.93 -5.50 -12.73
N PHE A 54 10.23 -4.94 -11.56
CA PHE A 54 9.63 -5.33 -10.28
C PHE A 54 8.31 -4.60 -9.96
N ILE A 55 7.94 -3.56 -10.72
CA ILE A 55 6.68 -2.81 -10.50
C ILE A 55 5.45 -3.74 -10.45
N PRO A 56 5.25 -4.70 -11.38
CA PRO A 56 4.05 -5.55 -11.36
C PRO A 56 3.88 -6.31 -10.04
N VAL A 57 4.98 -6.81 -9.47
CA VAL A 57 4.97 -7.48 -8.15
C VAL A 57 4.53 -6.50 -7.06
N LEU A 58 5.09 -5.29 -7.05
CA LEU A 58 4.73 -4.25 -6.06
C LEU A 58 3.26 -3.83 -6.19
N VAL A 59 2.72 -3.75 -7.41
CA VAL A 59 1.30 -3.42 -7.65
C VAL A 59 0.39 -4.50 -7.08
N VAL A 60 0.66 -5.77 -7.36
CA VAL A 60 -0.13 -6.89 -6.83
C VAL A 60 -0.11 -6.90 -5.31
N VAL A 61 1.08 -6.73 -4.71
CA VAL A 61 1.25 -6.68 -3.26
C VAL A 61 0.53 -5.48 -2.64
N ALA A 62 0.63 -4.30 -3.24
CA ALA A 62 -0.03 -3.08 -2.77
C ALA A 62 -1.55 -3.21 -2.79
N LEU A 63 -2.12 -3.67 -3.91
CA LEU A 63 -3.57 -3.90 -4.05
C LEU A 63 -4.07 -4.95 -3.06
N GLY A 64 -3.37 -6.09 -2.96
CA GLY A 64 -3.74 -7.16 -2.03
C GLY A 64 -3.77 -6.69 -0.58
N SER A 65 -2.70 -6.06 -0.12
CA SER A 65 -2.61 -5.54 1.25
C SER A 65 -3.59 -4.40 1.54
N GLN A 66 -3.86 -3.51 0.58
CA GLN A 66 -4.83 -2.43 0.74
C GLN A 66 -6.28 -2.95 0.81
N VAL A 67 -6.62 -3.98 0.03
CA VAL A 67 -7.92 -4.65 0.09
C VAL A 67 -8.09 -5.38 1.43
N ILE A 68 -7.08 -6.16 1.85
CA ILE A 68 -7.09 -6.85 3.15
C ILE A 68 -7.25 -5.83 4.28
N GLY A 69 -6.51 -4.72 4.24
CA GLY A 69 -6.61 -3.65 5.24
C GLY A 69 -8.00 -3.03 5.30
N GLY A 70 -8.66 -2.85 4.15
CA GLY A 70 -10.04 -2.35 4.11
C GLY A 70 -11.07 -3.33 4.68
N LYS A 71 -10.79 -4.63 4.65
CA LYS A 71 -11.68 -5.67 5.21
C LYS A 71 -11.49 -5.86 6.71
N LEU A 72 -10.30 -5.56 7.26
CA LEU A 72 -9.97 -5.79 8.67
C LEU A 72 -10.94 -5.13 9.66
N PRO A 73 -11.36 -3.85 9.48
CA PRO A 73 -12.36 -3.22 10.34
C PRO A 73 -13.75 -3.84 10.22
N SER A 74 -14.08 -4.42 9.07
CA SER A 74 -15.37 -5.08 8.80
C SER A 74 -15.47 -6.47 9.45
N LEU A 75 -14.34 -7.09 9.81
CA LEU A 75 -14.28 -8.40 10.46
C LEU A 75 -14.48 -8.32 11.99
N LYS A 76 -14.56 -7.11 12.56
CA LYS A 76 -14.87 -6.88 13.98
C LYS A 76 -16.36 -6.59 14.23
N GLY A 77 -17.22 -6.83 13.23
CA GLY A 77 -18.67 -6.75 13.33
C GLY A 77 -19.28 -8.11 13.62
#